data_AF-A0A1C6IQI5-F1
#
_entry.id   AF-A0A1C6IQI5-F1
#
_cell.length_a   1.000
_cell.length_b   1.000
_cell.length_c   1.000
_cell.angle_alpha   90.00
_cell.angle_beta   90.00
_cell.angle_gamma   90.00
#
_symmetry.space_group_name_H-M   'P 1'
#
loop_
_entity.id
_entity.type
_entity.pdbx_description
1 polymer ?
#
loop_
_entity_poly.entity_id
_entity_poly.type
_entity_poly.pdbx_seq_one_letter_code
_entity_poly.pdbx_strand_id
1 'polypeptide(L)'
;MATPYDVIWANLLPKFKSYEIPLMTTEEVKDCLHDYIIPAVSRFHICRKDLSNRNDELEQFDSDLSDMEIEILSNYVLLEYLDSTYIRVPSVLKVSLSSKDFNAFSNANQLEKMMEMHSTFLKENETLLSRYSWNQTRDDLKNGIKTSFTEHSYKSKI
;
A
#
# COMPACT_ATOMS: atom_id res chain seq x y z
N MET A 1 9.75 -7.21 15.99
CA MET A 1 10.94 -6.38 15.69
C MET A 1 10.47 -5.15 14.93
N ALA A 2 11.21 -4.04 14.90
CA ALA A 2 10.83 -2.88 14.09
C ALA A 2 10.98 -3.21 12.59
N THR A 3 10.13 -2.65 11.73
CA THR A 3 10.21 -2.85 10.27
C THR A 3 10.80 -1.62 9.58
N PRO A 4 12.02 -1.72 9.01
CA PRO A 4 12.62 -0.59 8.29
C PRO A 4 11.94 -0.37 6.93
N TYR A 5 11.93 0.88 6.47
CA TYR A 5 11.35 1.27 5.18
C TYR A 5 12.03 0.55 4.00
N ASP A 6 13.29 0.16 4.14
CA ASP A 6 14.03 -0.65 3.16
C ASP A 6 13.30 -1.92 2.71
N VAL A 7 12.53 -2.54 3.61
CA VAL A 7 11.74 -3.73 3.28
C VAL A 7 10.59 -3.39 2.31
N ILE A 8 9.99 -2.21 2.46
CA ILE A 8 8.95 -1.69 1.57
C ILE A 8 9.56 -1.36 0.20
N TRP A 9 10.72 -0.71 0.18
CA TRP A 9 11.43 -0.38 -1.06
C TRP A 9 11.86 -1.63 -1.83
N ALA A 10 12.39 -2.63 -1.13
CA ALA A 10 12.76 -3.91 -1.73
C ALA A 10 11.55 -4.62 -2.35
N ASN A 11 10.37 -4.48 -1.75
CA ASN A 11 9.12 -5.03 -2.27
C ASN A 11 8.57 -4.24 -3.47
N LEU A 12 8.85 -2.95 -3.54
CA LEU A 12 8.40 -2.05 -4.61
C LEU A 12 9.25 -2.15 -5.87
N LEU A 13 10.58 -2.23 -5.77
CA LEU A 13 11.50 -2.21 -6.92
C LEU A 13 11.15 -3.24 -8.02
N PRO A 14 10.78 -4.50 -7.72
CA PRO A 14 10.35 -5.45 -8.74
C PRO A 14 9.05 -5.03 -9.45
N LYS A 15 8.14 -4.37 -8.74
CA LYS A 15 6.86 -3.89 -9.29
C LYS A 15 7.08 -2.75 -10.29
N PHE A 16 8.06 -1.88 -10.07
CA PHE A 16 8.44 -0.90 -11.10
C PHE A 16 8.96 -1.57 -12.38
N LYS A 17 9.80 -2.60 -12.24
CA LYS A 17 10.36 -3.35 -13.39
C LYS A 17 9.29 -4.09 -14.19
N SER A 18 8.33 -4.73 -13.54
CA SER A 18 7.31 -5.55 -14.19
C SER A 18 6.39 -4.76 -15.14
N TYR A 19 6.26 -3.43 -14.94
CA TYR A 19 5.29 -2.61 -15.66
C TYR A 19 5.93 -1.53 -16.54
N GLU A 20 7.24 -1.66 -16.82
CA GLU A 20 7.99 -0.71 -17.66
C GLU A 20 7.90 0.75 -17.15
N ILE A 21 7.62 0.95 -15.86
CA ILE A 21 7.70 2.28 -15.25
C ILE A 21 9.18 2.70 -15.35
N PRO A 22 9.48 3.95 -15.74
CA PRO A 22 10.85 4.45 -15.77
C PRO A 22 11.57 4.10 -14.47
N LEU A 23 12.63 3.29 -14.60
CA LEU A 23 13.38 2.81 -13.45
C LEU A 23 14.07 4.00 -12.79
N MET A 24 13.58 4.35 -11.61
CA MET A 24 14.30 5.18 -10.67
C MET A 24 15.35 4.31 -9.99
N THR A 25 16.54 4.87 -9.75
CA THR A 25 17.57 4.26 -8.91
C THR A 25 17.01 4.03 -7.49
N THR A 26 17.62 3.14 -6.71
CA THR A 26 17.13 2.85 -5.35
C THR A 26 17.13 4.10 -4.48
N GLU A 27 18.10 4.99 -4.68
CA GLU A 27 18.15 6.30 -4.03
C GLU A 27 16.99 7.22 -4.46
N GLU A 28 16.71 7.32 -5.76
CA GLU A 28 15.57 8.11 -6.26
C GLU A 28 14.21 7.56 -5.81
N VAL A 29 14.08 6.24 -5.70
CA VAL A 29 12.87 5.58 -5.16
C VAL A 29 12.69 5.95 -3.70
N LYS A 30 13.75 5.94 -2.88
CA LYS A 30 13.67 6.38 -1.49
C LYS A 30 13.20 7.82 -1.40
N ASP A 31 13.91 8.74 -2.06
CA ASP A 31 13.64 10.17 -1.94
C ASP A 31 12.25 10.53 -2.50
N CYS A 32 11.84 9.95 -3.64
CA CYS A 32 10.54 10.24 -4.23
C CYS A 32 9.38 9.55 -3.50
N LEU A 33 9.58 8.34 -2.98
CA LEU A 33 8.49 7.55 -2.39
C LEU A 33 8.31 7.77 -0.90
N HIS A 34 9.32 8.32 -0.21
CA HIS A 34 9.23 8.63 1.21
C HIS A 34 8.02 9.53 1.53
N ASP A 35 7.79 10.57 0.72
CA ASP A 35 6.66 11.49 0.88
C ASP A 35 5.28 10.80 0.73
N TYR A 36 5.23 9.66 0.01
CA TYR A 36 4.00 8.91 -0.22
C TYR A 36 3.73 7.84 0.87
N ILE A 37 4.64 7.63 1.82
CA ILE A 37 4.39 6.74 2.98
C ILE A 37 3.23 7.26 3.82
N ILE A 38 3.22 8.55 4.15
CA ILE A 38 2.20 9.15 5.02
C ILE A 38 0.78 8.99 4.43
N PRO A 39 0.50 9.36 3.17
CA PRO A 39 -0.82 9.15 2.60
C PRO A 39 -1.16 7.66 2.45
N ALA A 40 -0.18 6.80 2.15
CA ALA A 40 -0.40 5.35 2.08
C ALA A 40 -0.79 4.75 3.44
N VAL A 41 -0.15 5.17 4.52
CA VAL A 41 -0.51 4.80 5.90
C VAL A 41 -1.93 5.22 6.21
N SER A 42 -2.33 6.44 5.82
CA SER A 42 -3.71 6.91 6.00
C SER A 42 -4.74 6.07 5.24
N ARG A 43 -4.38 5.49 4.08
CA ARG A 43 -5.26 4.58 3.33
C ARG A 43 -5.36 3.21 3.98
N PHE A 44 -4.31 2.74 4.63
CA PHE A 44 -4.30 1.46 5.34
C PHE A 44 -4.97 1.54 6.73
N HIS A 45 -6.18 2.09 6.78
CA HIS A 45 -6.94 2.39 8.00
C HIS A 45 -7.39 1.17 8.82
N ILE A 46 -7.42 -0.03 8.24
CA ILE A 46 -7.80 -1.27 8.95
C ILE A 46 -6.61 -2.01 9.57
N CYS A 47 -5.40 -1.47 9.47
CA CYS A 47 -4.23 -2.07 10.13
C CYS A 47 -4.45 -2.05 11.65
N ARG A 48 -4.22 -3.19 12.32
CA ARG A 48 -4.28 -3.28 13.80
C ARG A 48 -3.13 -2.56 14.47
N LYS A 49 -2.01 -2.46 13.77
CA LYS A 49 -0.79 -1.82 14.25
C LYS A 49 -0.92 -0.33 14.01
N ASP A 50 -0.48 0.46 14.97
CA ASP A 50 -0.42 1.89 14.79
C ASP A 50 0.77 2.23 13.87
N LEU A 51 0.46 2.34 12.58
CA LEU A 51 1.42 2.72 11.54
C LEU A 51 1.81 4.21 11.63
N SER A 52 1.08 5.00 12.43
CA SER A 52 1.44 6.40 12.74
C SER A 52 2.63 6.45 13.69
N ASN A 53 2.83 5.40 14.48
CA ASN A 53 4.00 5.25 15.36
C ASN A 53 5.21 4.76 14.56
N ARG A 54 5.82 5.70 13.84
CA ARG A 54 6.99 5.51 13.00
C ARG A 54 8.07 6.50 13.38
N ASN A 55 9.32 6.12 13.17
CA ASN A 55 10.46 6.99 13.38
C ASN A 55 11.01 7.41 12.01
N ASP A 56 10.68 8.63 11.60
CA ASP A 56 11.11 9.19 10.32
C ASP A 56 12.63 9.51 10.32
N GLU A 57 13.30 9.67 11.48
CA GLU A 57 14.76 9.83 11.58
C GLU A 57 15.51 8.50 11.35
N LEU A 58 14.92 7.39 11.79
CA LEU A 58 15.47 6.04 11.63
C LEU A 58 14.88 5.29 10.41
N GLU A 59 13.99 5.93 9.66
CA GLU A 59 13.27 5.35 8.52
C GLU A 59 12.64 3.97 8.83
N GLN A 60 11.91 3.88 9.94
CA GLN A 60 11.33 2.60 10.37
C GLN A 60 9.94 2.75 11.01
N PHE A 61 9.14 1.70 10.90
CA PHE A 61 7.97 1.49 11.74
C PHE A 61 8.41 0.80 13.03
N ASP A 62 7.97 1.34 14.18
CA ASP A 62 8.23 0.69 15.47
C ASP A 62 7.44 -0.62 15.64
N SER A 63 6.43 -0.80 14.78
CA SER A 63 5.63 -2.02 14.69
C SER A 63 6.28 -3.06 13.77
N ASP A 64 6.12 -4.33 14.15
CA ASP A 64 6.58 -5.49 13.37
C ASP A 64 5.56 -5.83 12.29
N LEU A 65 5.75 -5.37 11.05
CA LEU A 65 4.83 -5.64 9.95
C LEU A 65 5.05 -7.05 9.38
N SER A 66 3.94 -7.77 9.20
CA SER A 66 3.92 -9.04 8.49
C SER A 66 4.06 -8.85 6.98
N ASP A 67 4.47 -9.89 6.27
CA ASP A 67 4.60 -9.88 4.81
C ASP A 67 3.34 -9.36 4.11
N MET A 68 2.15 -9.70 4.62
CA MET A 68 0.87 -9.22 4.08
C MET A 68 0.67 -7.72 4.32
N GLU A 69 1.05 -7.20 5.48
CA GLU A 69 0.95 -5.77 5.79
C GLU A 69 1.95 -4.95 4.96
N ILE A 70 3.17 -5.47 4.80
CA ILE A 70 4.21 -4.89 3.94
C ILE A 70 3.71 -4.82 2.50
N GLU A 71 3.10 -5.90 2.00
CA GLU A 71 2.55 -5.97 0.64
C GLU A 71 1.45 -4.92 0.42
N ILE A 72 0.49 -4.84 1.35
CA ILE A 72 -0.62 -3.88 1.27
C ILE A 72 -0.12 -2.44 1.30
N LEU A 73 0.80 -2.14 2.23
CA LEU A 73 1.38 -0.81 2.38
C LEU A 73 2.19 -0.41 1.15
N SER A 74 3.03 -1.31 0.64
CA SER A 74 3.80 -1.10 -0.59
C SER A 74 2.88 -0.74 -1.76
N ASN A 75 1.78 -1.48 -1.95
CA ASN A 75 0.83 -1.21 -3.02
C ASN A 75 0.17 0.17 -2.88
N TYR A 76 -0.16 0.61 -1.66
CA TYR A 76 -0.69 1.96 -1.45
C TYR A 76 0.33 3.06 -1.72
N VAL A 77 1.60 2.87 -1.36
CA VAL A 77 2.68 3.82 -1.69
C VAL A 77 2.83 3.96 -3.21
N LEU A 78 2.81 2.84 -3.92
CA LEU A 78 2.83 2.84 -5.39
C LEU A 78 1.62 3.59 -5.95
N LEU A 79 0.41 3.31 -5.46
CA LEU A 79 -0.81 3.96 -5.91
C LEU A 79 -0.78 5.48 -5.70
N GLU A 80 -0.30 5.95 -4.55
CA GLU A 80 -0.15 7.38 -4.26
C GLU A 80 0.88 8.04 -5.18
N TYR A 81 2.01 7.36 -5.44
CA TYR A 81 2.99 7.81 -6.41
C TYR A 81 2.40 7.92 -7.82
N LEU A 82 1.64 6.92 -8.25
CA LEU A 82 0.96 6.92 -9.56
C LEU A 82 -0.10 8.02 -9.65
N ASP A 83 -0.89 8.19 -8.60
CA ASP A 83 -1.91 9.25 -8.48
C ASP A 83 -1.27 10.64 -8.62
N SER A 84 -0.19 10.88 -7.88
CA SER A 84 0.51 12.17 -7.88
C SER A 84 1.22 12.44 -9.22
N THR A 85 2.01 11.48 -9.70
CA THR A 85 2.92 11.68 -10.83
C THR A 85 2.20 11.59 -12.19
N TYR A 86 1.28 10.63 -12.34
CA TYR A 86 0.73 10.27 -13.64
C TYR A 86 -0.77 10.53 -13.78
N ILE A 87 -1.52 10.69 -12.70
CA ILE A 87 -2.95 10.99 -12.80
C ILE A 87 -3.19 12.48 -12.61
N ARG A 88 -2.71 13.09 -11.53
CA ARG A 88 -2.93 14.52 -11.24
C ARG A 88 -2.25 15.43 -12.26
N VAL A 89 -0.97 15.21 -12.60
CA VAL A 89 -0.24 16.09 -13.52
C VAL A 89 -0.82 16.02 -14.96
N PRO A 90 -1.01 14.83 -15.57
CA PRO A 90 -1.59 14.73 -16.91
C PRO A 90 -3.09 15.07 -16.98
N SER A 91 -3.88 14.86 -15.92
CA SER A 91 -5.29 15.29 -15.91
C SER A 91 -5.42 16.81 -15.92
N VAL A 92 -4.55 17.53 -15.20
CA VAL A 92 -4.46 19.00 -15.28
C VAL A 92 -4.04 19.44 -16.69
N LEU A 93 -3.06 18.76 -17.30
CA LEU A 93 -2.66 19.02 -18.69
C LEU A 93 -3.78 18.74 -19.70
N LYS A 94 -4.57 17.67 -19.49
CA LYS A 94 -5.73 17.32 -20.32
C LYS A 94 -6.82 18.39 -20.28
N VAL A 95 -7.06 18.99 -19.12
CA VAL A 95 -8.01 20.12 -18.98
C VAL A 95 -7.47 21.38 -19.67
N SER A 96 -6.14 21.57 -19.69
CA SER A 96 -5.50 22.73 -20.31
C SER A 96 -5.33 22.61 -21.84
N LEU A 97 -5.37 21.42 -22.41
CA LEU A 97 -5.14 21.17 -23.84
C LEU A 97 -6.45 20.91 -24.60
N SER A 98 -6.50 21.36 -25.86
CA SER A 98 -7.58 21.01 -26.79
C SER A 98 -7.60 19.50 -27.06
N SER A 99 -8.77 18.88 -27.12
CA SER A 99 -8.95 17.43 -27.28
C SER A 99 -8.25 16.83 -28.52
N LYS A 100 -8.01 17.65 -29.56
CA LYS A 100 -7.25 17.24 -30.75
C LYS A 100 -5.75 17.15 -30.51
N ASP A 101 -5.19 18.14 -29.80
CA ASP A 101 -3.75 18.17 -29.50
C ASP A 101 -3.41 17.10 -28.47
N PHE A 102 -4.26 16.89 -27.46
CA PHE A 102 -4.09 15.84 -26.46
C PHE A 102 -4.01 14.43 -27.08
N ASN A 103 -4.87 14.13 -28.05
CA ASN A 103 -4.89 12.83 -28.73
C ASN A 103 -3.74 12.62 -29.73
N ALA A 104 -3.09 13.71 -30.18
CA ALA A 104 -1.95 13.63 -31.10
C ALA A 104 -0.62 13.30 -30.37
N PHE A 105 -0.57 13.43 -29.04
CA PHE A 105 0.60 13.06 -28.26
C PHE A 105 0.61 11.56 -27.94
N SER A 106 1.77 10.91 -28.11
CA SER A 106 2.09 9.55 -27.63
C SER A 106 1.78 9.31 -26.13
N ASN A 107 1.52 10.37 -25.38
CA ASN A 107 1.18 10.35 -23.96
C ASN A 107 -0.24 9.84 -23.68
N ALA A 108 -1.21 9.96 -24.60
CA ALA A 108 -2.60 9.59 -24.30
C ALA A 108 -2.77 8.06 -24.13
N ASN A 109 -2.18 7.26 -25.02
CA ASN A 109 -2.22 5.79 -24.93
C ASN A 109 -1.40 5.25 -23.75
N GLN A 110 -0.31 5.94 -23.38
CA GLN A 110 0.48 5.58 -22.20
C GLN A 110 -0.27 5.90 -20.90
N LEU A 111 -0.95 7.06 -20.86
CA LEU A 111 -1.78 7.46 -19.72
C LEU A 111 -2.93 6.48 -19.49
N GLU A 112 -3.61 6.03 -20.56
CA GLU A 112 -4.71 5.08 -20.45
C GLU A 112 -4.25 3.74 -19.88
N LYS A 113 -3.13 3.19 -20.36
CA LYS A 113 -2.51 1.98 -19.79
C LYS A 113 -2.11 2.17 -18.32
N MET A 114 -1.62 3.36 -17.97
CA MET A 114 -1.25 3.68 -16.59
C MET A 114 -2.46 3.76 -15.66
N MET A 115 -3.59 4.29 -16.14
CA MET A 115 -4.85 4.32 -15.41
C MET A 115 -5.44 2.92 -15.24
N GLU A 116 -5.35 2.07 -16.27
CA GLU A 116 -5.76 0.66 -16.18
C GLU A 116 -4.91 -0.11 -15.17
N MET A 117 -3.58 0.11 -15.17
CA MET A 117 -2.66 -0.42 -14.17
C MET A 117 -3.07 0.02 -12.77
N HIS A 118 -3.26 1.32 -12.54
CA HIS A 118 -3.69 1.87 -11.26
C HIS A 118 -4.97 1.19 -10.74
N SER A 119 -6.00 1.09 -11.60
CA SER A 119 -7.27 0.43 -11.27
C SER A 119 -7.07 -1.04 -10.88
N THR A 120 -6.15 -1.73 -11.55
CA THR A 120 -5.82 -3.14 -11.28
C THR A 120 -5.15 -3.28 -9.91
N PHE A 121 -4.12 -2.49 -9.63
CA PHE A 121 -3.44 -2.47 -8.32
C PHE A 121 -4.38 -2.11 -7.19
N LEU A 122 -5.25 -1.12 -7.40
CA LEU A 122 -6.25 -0.74 -6.41
C LEU A 122 -7.17 -1.93 -6.10
N LYS A 123 -7.70 -2.61 -7.13
CA LYS A 123 -8.59 -3.76 -6.95
C LYS A 123 -7.91 -4.95 -6.28
N GLU A 124 -6.68 -5.25 -6.65
CA GLU A 124 -5.88 -6.29 -6.01
C GLU A 124 -5.60 -5.94 -4.55
N ASN A 125 -5.25 -4.68 -4.26
CA ASN A 125 -4.97 -4.23 -2.91
C ASN A 125 -6.22 -4.24 -2.03
N GLU A 126 -7.38 -3.82 -2.52
CA GLU A 126 -8.66 -3.92 -1.80
C GLU A 126 -9.06 -5.38 -1.53
N THR A 127 -8.71 -6.29 -2.46
CA THR A 127 -8.91 -7.73 -2.25
C THR A 127 -8.00 -8.26 -1.14
N LEU A 128 -6.73 -7.84 -1.11
CA LEU A 128 -5.79 -8.16 -0.03
C LEU A 128 -6.25 -7.58 1.31
N LEU A 129 -6.71 -6.34 1.30
CA LEU A 129 -7.25 -5.63 2.46
C LEU A 129 -8.45 -6.38 3.04
N SER A 130 -9.38 -6.81 2.18
CA SER A 130 -10.53 -7.62 2.56
C SER A 130 -10.07 -8.93 3.22
N ARG A 131 -9.13 -9.66 2.61
CA ARG A 131 -8.57 -10.90 3.18
C ARG A 131 -7.89 -10.68 4.52
N TYR A 132 -7.17 -9.56 4.66
CA TYR A 132 -6.53 -9.17 5.91
C TYR A 132 -7.57 -8.94 7.02
N SER A 133 -8.64 -8.18 6.74
CA SER A 133 -9.77 -7.97 7.67
C SER A 133 -10.48 -9.28 8.07
N TRP A 134 -10.69 -10.19 7.11
CA TRP A 134 -11.27 -11.51 7.40
C TRP A 134 -10.37 -12.38 8.27
N ASN A 135 -9.06 -12.38 8.03
CA ASN A 135 -8.09 -13.11 8.85
C ASN A 135 -8.08 -12.60 10.28
N GLN A 136 -8.03 -11.28 10.44
CA GLN A 136 -8.16 -10.60 11.72
C GLN A 136 -9.41 -11.03 12.51
N THR A 137 -10.58 -10.93 11.87
CA THR A 137 -11.87 -11.32 12.49
C THR A 137 -11.86 -12.81 12.88
N ARG A 138 -11.32 -13.67 12.02
CA ARG A 138 -11.23 -15.11 12.26
C ARG A 138 -10.31 -15.42 13.45
N ASP A 139 -9.22 -14.69 13.62
CA ASP A 139 -8.30 -14.88 14.74
C ASP A 139 -8.92 -14.39 16.06
N ASP A 140 -9.69 -13.30 16.04
CA ASP A 140 -10.44 -12.86 17.22
C ASP A 140 -11.48 -13.89 17.67
N LEU A 141 -12.23 -14.48 16.71
CA LEU A 141 -13.20 -15.53 17.00
C LEU A 141 -12.52 -16.76 17.60
N LYS A 142 -11.38 -17.19 17.06
CA LYS A 142 -10.60 -18.31 17.63
C LYS A 142 -10.11 -18.00 19.04
N ASN A 143 -9.65 -16.77 19.28
CA ASN A 143 -9.17 -16.36 20.60
C ASN A 143 -10.31 -16.28 21.62
N GLY A 144 -11.48 -15.72 21.25
CA GLY A 144 -12.66 -15.68 22.11
C GLY A 144 -13.22 -17.06 22.46
N ILE A 145 -13.18 -18.01 21.52
CA ILE A 145 -13.56 -19.41 21.78
C ILE A 145 -12.56 -20.08 22.74
N LYS A 146 -11.26 -19.81 22.62
CA LYS A 146 -10.25 -20.36 23.56
C LYS A 146 -10.46 -19.84 24.99
N THR A 147 -10.70 -18.55 25.16
CA THR A 147 -10.89 -17.93 26.49
C THR A 147 -12.12 -18.49 27.21
N SER A 148 -13.23 -18.67 26.49
CA SER A 148 -14.47 -19.23 27.04
C SER A 148 -14.35 -20.72 27.44
N PHE A 149 -13.59 -21.52 26.68
CA PHE A 149 -13.30 -22.92 27.06
C PHE A 149 -12.37 -23.03 28.28
N THR A 150 -11.39 -22.13 28.44
CA THR A 150 -10.52 -22.12 29.63
C THR A 150 -11.27 -21.75 30.90
N GLU A 151 -12.17 -20.76 30.86
CA GLU A 151 -12.97 -20.35 32.03
C GLU A 151 -13.94 -21.44 32.52
N HIS A 152 -14.52 -22.22 31.60
CA HIS A 152 -15.40 -23.33 31.96
C HIS A 152 -14.64 -24.48 32.65
N SER A 153 -13.36 -24.68 32.33
CA SER A 153 -12.53 -25.71 32.96
C SER A 153 -12.13 -25.36 34.41
N TYR A 154 -11.95 -24.07 34.73
CA TYR A 154 -11.66 -23.62 36.09
C TYR A 154 -12.88 -23.64 37.02
N LYS A 155 -14.09 -23.43 36.51
CA LYS A 155 -15.33 -23.49 37.33
C LYS A 155 -15.83 -24.90 37.66
N SER A 156 -15.30 -25.93 37.00
CA SER A 156 -15.67 -27.33 37.26
C SER A 156 -14.73 -28.06 38.23
N LYS A 157 -13.73 -27.37 38.80
CA LYS A 157 -12.74 -27.93 39.75
C LYS A 157 -12.84 -27.34 41.17
N ILE A 158 -13.93 -26.63 41.49
CA ILE A 158 -14.26 -26.15 42.83
C ILE A 158 -15.47 -26.92 43.34
#